data_AF-A0A2E5W2Z4-F1
#
_entry.id   AF-A0A2E5W2Z4-F1
#
_cell.length_a   1.000
_cell.length_b   1.000
_cell.length_c   1.000
_cell.angle_alpha   90.00
_cell.angle_beta   90.00
_cell.angle_gamma   90.00
#
_symmetry.space_group_name_H-M   'P 1'
#
loop_
_entity.id
_entity.type
_entity.pdbx_description
1 polymer ?
#
loop_
_entity_poly.entity_id
_entity_poly.type
_entity_poly.pdbx_seq_one_letter_code
_entity_poly.pdbx_strand_id
1 'polypeptide(L)' 'MLLLEEKKIIFELIEYLKTPLTPDGVMSLSDKLNKPPKDFIRRSEKEFKDNNIIFDINDDWKMAN' A
#
# COMPACT_ATOMS: atom_id res chain seq x y z
N MET A 1 -11.06 -5.98 -10.65
CA MET A 1 -10.89 -7.22 -11.45
C MET A 1 -11.74 -7.13 -12.71
N LEU A 2 -13.09 -7.10 -12.59
CA LEU A 2 -14.02 -7.05 -13.72
C LEU A 2 -13.64 -6.07 -14.84
N LEU A 3 -13.30 -4.82 -14.53
CA LEU A 3 -12.93 -3.84 -15.55
C LEU A 3 -11.69 -4.24 -16.39
N LEU A 4 -10.69 -4.89 -15.79
CA LEU A 4 -9.48 -5.34 -16.50
C LEU A 4 -9.79 -6.57 -17.35
N GLU A 5 -10.62 -7.47 -16.83
CA GLU A 5 -11.08 -8.68 -17.52
C GLU A 5 -11.95 -8.34 -18.74
N GLU A 6 -12.90 -7.41 -18.59
CA GLU A 6 -13.74 -6.90 -19.68
C GLU A 6 -12.92 -6.26 -20.80
N LYS A 7 -11.85 -5.55 -20.43
CA LYS A 7 -10.89 -4.96 -21.38
C LYS A 7 -9.88 -5.96 -21.93
N LYS A 8 -9.94 -7.24 -21.53
CA LYS A 8 -9.00 -8.31 -21.91
C LYS A 8 -7.55 -7.94 -21.64
N ILE A 9 -7.30 -7.20 -20.56
CA ILE A 9 -5.95 -6.83 -20.11
C ILE A 9 -5.42 -8.00 -19.29
N ILE A 10 -4.23 -8.49 -19.63
CA ILE A 10 -3.52 -9.50 -18.85
C ILE A 10 -2.85 -8.80 -17.66
N PHE A 11 -3.04 -9.35 -16.47
CA PHE A 11 -2.43 -8.82 -15.24
C PHE A 11 -2.04 -9.97 -14.32
N GLU A 12 -1.14 -9.66 -13.39
CA GLU A 12 -0.78 -10.55 -12.29
C GLU A 12 -1.68 -10.27 -11.08
N LEU A 13 -2.20 -11.33 -10.45
CA LEU A 13 -2.97 -11.23 -9.22
C LEU A 13 -2.05 -11.44 -8.01
N ILE A 14 -1.83 -10.39 -7.22
CA ILE A 14 -1.04 -10.43 -5.99
C ILE A 14 -1.96 -10.26 -4.78
N GLU A 15 -2.02 -11.28 -3.93
CA GLU A 15 -2.73 -11.22 -2.64
C GLU A 15 -1.83 -10.61 -1.56
N TYR A 16 -1.77 -9.28 -1.50
CA TYR A 16 -0.82 -8.54 -0.65
C TYR A 16 -0.92 -8.83 0.86
N LEU A 17 -2.04 -9.37 1.35
CA LEU A 17 -2.16 -9.80 2.76
C LEU A 17 -1.44 -11.11 3.04
N LYS A 18 -1.27 -11.98 2.03
CA LYS A 18 -0.53 -13.24 2.13
C LYS A 18 0.95 -13.05 1.80
N THR A 19 1.24 -12.16 0.85
CA THR A 19 2.59 -11.83 0.40
C THR A 19 2.78 -10.32 0.48
N PRO A 20 3.08 -9.79 1.68
CA PRO A 20 3.23 -8.35 1.87
C PRO A 20 4.37 -7.78 1.03
N LEU A 21 4.23 -6.51 0.70
CA LEU A 21 5.29 -5.78 -0.01
C LEU A 21 6.47 -5.56 0.93
N THR A 22 7.67 -5.48 0.36
CA THR A 22 8.84 -4.94 1.06
C THR A 22 8.74 -3.42 1.18
N PRO A 23 9.51 -2.77 2.08
CA PRO A 23 9.55 -1.31 2.14
C PRO A 23 9.90 -0.65 0.81
N ASP A 24 10.90 -1.18 0.09
CA ASP A 24 11.22 -0.73 -1.27
C ASP A 24 10.05 -0.90 -2.25
N GLY A 25 9.28 -1.97 -2.10
CA GLY A 25 8.06 -2.21 -2.87
C GLY A 25 6.97 -1.17 -2.60
N VAL A 26 6.80 -0.77 -1.33
CA VAL A 26 5.87 0.30 -0.94
C VAL A 26 6.34 1.64 -1.50
N MET A 27 7.64 1.95 -1.46
CA MET A 27 8.20 3.17 -2.05
C MET A 27 8.04 3.18 -3.58
N SER A 28 8.29 2.07 -4.26
CA SER A 28 8.05 1.95 -5.70
C SER A 28 6.57 2.15 -6.06
N LEU A 29 5.64 1.67 -5.22
CA LEU A 29 4.21 1.92 -5.39
C LEU A 29 3.86 3.39 -5.18
N SER A 30 4.47 4.04 -4.18
CA SER A 30 4.33 5.47 -3.91
C SER A 30 4.69 6.32 -5.13
N ASP A 31 5.84 6.02 -5.77
CA ASP A 31 6.30 6.69 -6.99
C ASP A 31 5.31 6.49 -8.15
N LYS A 32 4.86 5.25 -8.38
CA LYS A 32 3.92 4.91 -9.46
C LYS A 32 2.55 5.59 -9.30
N LEU A 33 2.10 5.73 -8.06
CA LEU A 33 0.82 6.37 -7.74
C LEU A 33 0.94 7.90 -7.64
N ASN A 34 2.16 8.44 -7.58
CA ASN A 34 2.45 9.83 -7.24
C ASN A 34 1.73 10.25 -5.93
N LYS A 35 1.81 9.38 -4.92
CA LYS A 35 1.18 9.55 -3.61
C LYS A 35 2.08 9.03 -2.50
N PRO A 36 2.27 9.76 -1.40
CA PRO A 36 3.03 9.26 -0.25
C PRO A 36 2.31 8.09 0.45
N PRO A 37 3.01 7.17 1.14
CA PRO A 37 2.43 6.04 1.86
C PRO A 37 1.24 6.39 2.76
N LYS A 38 1.29 7.54 3.43
CA LYS A 38 0.20 8.02 4.31
C LYS A 38 -1.15 8.25 3.64
N ASP A 39 -1.15 8.38 2.31
CA ASP A 39 -2.36 8.63 1.52
C ASP A 39 -3.03 7.32 1.07
N PHE A 40 -2.35 6.18 1.14
CA PHE A 40 -2.90 4.87 0.79
C PHE A 40 -2.85 3.83 1.93
N ILE A 41 -2.37 4.22 3.11
CA ILE A 41 -2.49 3.39 4.31
C ILE A 41 -3.95 3.25 4.77
N ARG A 42 -4.34 2.05 5.22
CA ARG A 42 -5.68 1.78 5.76
C ARG A 42 -5.78 2.25 7.21
N ARG A 43 -6.36 3.44 7.42
CA ARG A 43 -6.53 4.04 8.76
C ARG A 43 -7.64 3.41 9.61
N SER A 44 -8.51 2.61 9.00
CA SER A 44 -9.63 1.95 9.67
C SER A 44 -9.21 0.73 10.50
N GLU A 45 -8.08 0.11 10.13
CA GLU A 45 -7.61 -1.14 10.72
C GLU A 45 -7.21 -0.98 12.18
N LYS A 46 -7.33 -2.07 12.94
CA LYS A 46 -6.98 -2.11 14.36
C LYS A 46 -5.48 -1.88 14.55
N GLU A 47 -4.67 -2.47 13.70
CA GLU A 47 -3.20 -2.36 13.69
C GLU A 47 -2.76 -0.90 13.55
N PHE A 48 -3.44 -0.12 12.68
CA PHE A 48 -3.14 1.29 12.52
C PHE A 48 -3.44 2.10 13.80
N LYS A 49 -4.56 1.79 14.46
CA LYS A 49 -4.99 2.48 15.67
C LYS A 49 -4.14 2.12 16.89
N ASP A 50 -3.72 0.87 16.99
CA ASP A 50 -3.05 0.34 18.18
C ASP A 50 -1.53 0.59 18.17
N ASN A 51 -0.92 0.63 16.98
CA ASN A 51 0.55 0.74 16.85
C ASN A 51 1.06 2.18 16.80
N ASN A 52 0.23 3.18 17.10
CA ASN A 52 0.63 4.59 17.13
C ASN A 52 1.29 5.10 15.83
N ILE A 53 0.94 4.50 14.68
CA ILE A 53 1.49 4.80 13.35
C ILE A 53 1.32 6.29 12.98
N ILE A 54 0.37 6.96 13.62
CA ILE A 54 0.10 8.39 13.44
C ILE A 54 1.30 9.29 13.75
N PHE A 55 2.23 8.89 14.63
CA PHE A 55 3.42 9.71 14.94
C PHE A 55 4.44 9.71 13.81
N ASP A 56 4.48 8.64 13.01
CA ASP A 56 5.42 8.47 11.91
C ASP A 56 4.78 8.80 10.55
N ILE A 57 3.54 9.30 10.53
CA ILE A 57 2.72 9.46 9.31
C ILE A 57 3.29 10.39 8.25
N ASN A 58 4.28 11.22 8.57
CA ASN A 58 4.93 12.10 7.60
C ASN A 58 6.32 11.60 7.16
N ASP A 59 6.76 10.45 7.65
CA ASP A 59 8.00 9.80 7.26
C ASP A 59 7.68 8.60 6.36
N ASP A 60 7.86 8.79 5.05
CA ASP A 60 7.47 7.80 4.05
C ASP A 60 8.17 6.46 4.24
N TRP A 61 9.43 6.46 4.67
CA TRP A 61 10.19 5.23 4.92
C TRP A 61 9.72 4.50 6.17
N LYS A 62 9.36 5.22 7.23
CA LYS A 62 8.75 4.58 8.40
C LYS A 62 7.36 4.02 8.09
N MET A 63 6.60 4.70 7.23
CA MET A 63 5.29 4.24 6.78
C MET A 63 5.35 3.05 5.82
N ALA A 64 6.52 2.78 5.24
CA ALA A 64 6.79 1.64 4.38
C ALA A 64 7.28 0.39 5.15
N ASN A 65 7.59 0.51 6.45
CA ASN A 65 8.02 -0.59 7.34
C ASN A 65 6.86 -1.19 8.11
#